data_AF-A0A834FVM8-F1
#
_entry.id   AF-A0A834FVM8-F1
#
_cell.length_a   1.000
_cell.length_b   1.000
_cell.length_c   1.000
_cell.angle_alpha   90.00
_cell.angle_beta   90.00
_cell.angle_gamma   90.00
#
_symmetry.space_group_name_H-M   'P 1'
#
loop_
_entity.id
_entity.type
_entity.pdbx_description
1 polymer ?
#
loop_
_entity_poly.entity_id
_entity_poly.type
_entity_poly.pdbx_seq_one_letter_code
_entity_poly.pdbx_strand_id
1 'polypeptide(L)'
;MRGYLDKEIGTALFEFGNFYQQLCSRTVKLSDLDKFQENIVLVLCKLEKIFPPAFFDVMVHLAIHLPREVRLGGSMQYRWMYPIERLLGVLKRFVTNKAHPEGSIMEAYISKECTTFCSMYLDGIETVFNRVERNDDGGERTLGLAAFNQNVRPFGRIQIAPNVPVNQRDMAHWFVLYNSPEIDPYREYVIHMTLLEGDNTIDIAKRQRKEFPQWFKGHVRHRTLN
;
A
#
# COMPACT_ATOMS: atom_id res chain seq x y z
N MET A 1 13.26 8.89 21.81
CA MET A 1 12.78 9.37 23.13
C MET A 1 13.30 8.57 24.32
N ARG A 2 13.64 7.28 24.20
CA ARG A 2 14.28 6.54 25.31
C ARG A 2 15.61 7.22 25.70
N GLY A 3 15.68 7.74 26.93
CA GLY A 3 16.87 8.40 27.51
C GLY A 3 16.77 9.92 27.73
N TYR A 4 15.80 10.60 27.11
CA TYR A 4 15.68 12.08 27.20
C TYR A 4 14.42 12.57 27.91
N LEU A 5 13.42 11.69 28.09
CA LEU A 5 12.17 12.00 28.79
C LEU A 5 12.14 11.25 30.12
N ASP A 6 11.49 11.86 31.11
CA ASP A 6 11.11 11.15 32.33
C ASP A 6 10.29 9.90 31.98
N LYS A 7 10.50 8.84 32.75
CA LYS A 7 9.92 7.52 32.47
C LYS A 7 8.40 7.53 32.53
N GLU A 8 7.80 8.29 33.43
CA GLU A 8 6.35 8.38 33.57
C GLU A 8 5.75 9.13 32.38
N ILE A 9 6.34 10.27 32.02
CA ILE A 9 5.93 11.07 30.86
C ILE A 9 6.03 10.25 29.58
N GLY A 10 7.17 9.57 29.37
CA GLY A 10 7.39 8.74 28.20
C GLY A 10 6.41 7.57 28.10
N THR A 11 6.05 6.98 29.24
CA THR A 11 5.07 5.87 29.29
C THR A 11 3.66 6.37 28.95
N ALA A 12 3.21 7.48 29.54
CA ALA A 12 1.89 8.04 29.27
C ALA A 12 1.73 8.45 27.79
N LEU A 13 2.74 9.11 27.21
CA LEU A 13 2.75 9.46 25.79
C LEU A 13 2.77 8.23 24.89
N PHE A 14 3.53 7.19 25.26
CA PHE A 14 3.57 5.94 24.52
C PHE A 14 2.21 5.23 24.53
N GLU A 15 1.56 5.14 25.69
CA GLU A 15 0.22 4.53 25.80
C GLU A 15 -0.81 5.31 24.96
N PHE A 16 -0.77 6.65 24.99
CA PHE A 16 -1.62 7.50 24.17
C PHE A 16 -1.37 7.32 22.66
N GLY A 17 -0.10 7.30 22.24
CA GLY A 17 0.26 7.02 20.84
C GLY A 17 -0.16 5.63 20.40
N ASN A 18 0.03 4.61 21.25
CA ASN A 18 -0.37 3.25 20.98
C ASN A 18 -1.91 3.11 20.86
N PHE A 19 -2.68 3.85 21.65
CA PHE A 19 -4.15 3.92 21.48
C PHE A 19 -4.52 4.36 20.06
N TYR A 20 -3.99 5.49 19.58
CA TYR A 20 -4.26 5.96 18.21
C TYR A 20 -3.76 4.99 17.14
N GLN A 21 -2.59 4.37 17.34
CA GLN A 21 -2.06 3.37 16.41
C GLN A 21 -3.01 2.16 16.26
N GLN A 22 -3.55 1.67 17.38
CA GLN A 22 -4.49 0.54 17.37
C GLN A 22 -5.83 0.94 16.75
N LEU A 23 -6.33 2.11 17.08
CA LEU A 23 -7.58 2.65 16.56
C LEU A 23 -7.54 2.93 15.05
N CYS A 24 -6.38 3.40 14.54
CA CYS A 24 -6.15 3.68 13.13
C CYS A 24 -5.68 2.45 12.33
N SER A 25 -5.68 1.26 12.95
CA SER A 25 -5.31 0.06 12.24
C SER A 25 -6.31 -0.25 11.10
N ARG A 26 -5.81 -0.92 10.05
CA ARG A 26 -6.61 -1.26 8.86
C ARG A 26 -7.82 -2.12 9.23
N THR A 27 -7.72 -2.92 10.28
CA THR A 27 -8.77 -3.84 10.74
C THR A 27 -8.87 -3.78 12.26
N VAL A 28 -10.03 -3.33 12.75
CA VAL A 28 -10.32 -3.22 14.19
C VAL A 28 -11.42 -4.22 14.53
N LYS A 29 -11.19 -5.06 15.55
CA LYS A 29 -12.21 -6.00 16.05
C LYS A 29 -13.12 -5.29 17.04
N LEU A 30 -14.42 -5.59 17.02
CA LEU A 30 -15.39 -5.01 17.95
C LEU A 30 -15.05 -5.31 19.42
N SER A 31 -14.52 -6.51 19.71
CA SER A 31 -14.09 -6.90 21.06
C SER A 31 -12.95 -6.05 21.62
N ASP A 32 -12.14 -5.44 20.75
CA ASP A 32 -11.01 -4.60 21.16
C ASP A 32 -11.46 -3.16 21.43
N LEU A 33 -12.59 -2.72 20.85
CA LEU A 33 -13.13 -1.37 21.07
C LEU A 33 -13.57 -1.14 22.51
N ASP A 34 -14.16 -2.16 23.15
CA ASP A 34 -14.57 -2.06 24.57
C ASP A 34 -13.33 -1.83 25.45
N LYS A 35 -12.23 -2.54 25.17
CA LYS A 35 -10.94 -2.33 25.85
C LYS A 35 -10.35 -0.95 25.54
N PHE A 36 -10.47 -0.47 24.31
CA PHE A 36 -9.97 0.86 23.94
C PHE A 36 -10.71 1.96 24.72
N GLN A 37 -12.00 1.79 24.94
CA GLN A 37 -12.83 2.75 25.67
C GLN A 37 -12.46 2.82 27.16
N GLU A 38 -12.14 1.70 27.79
CA GLU A 38 -11.60 1.68 29.16
C GLU A 38 -10.17 2.25 29.22
N ASN A 39 -9.32 1.82 28.30
CA ASN A 39 -7.91 2.21 28.27
C ASN A 39 -7.72 3.71 28.06
N ILE A 40 -8.48 4.34 27.16
CA ILE A 40 -8.30 5.77 26.87
C ILE A 40 -8.63 6.66 28.07
N VAL A 41 -9.62 6.27 28.89
CA VAL A 41 -9.93 6.99 30.13
C VAL A 41 -8.73 6.95 31.08
N LEU A 42 -8.13 5.77 31.27
CA LEU A 42 -6.93 5.62 32.11
C LEU A 42 -5.74 6.42 31.57
N VAL A 43 -5.54 6.41 30.25
CA VAL A 43 -4.44 7.16 29.61
C VAL A 43 -4.63 8.67 29.79
N LEU A 44 -5.83 9.19 29.58
CA LEU A 44 -6.11 10.61 29.79
C LEU A 44 -5.94 11.02 31.25
N CYS A 45 -6.40 10.21 32.21
CA CYS A 45 -6.15 10.46 33.63
C CYS A 45 -4.66 10.46 33.99
N LYS A 46 -3.85 9.61 33.35
CA LYS A 46 -2.37 9.64 33.53
C LYS A 46 -1.78 10.93 32.96
N LEU A 47 -2.21 11.33 31.76
CA LEU A 47 -1.77 12.58 31.14
C LEU A 47 -2.18 13.79 32.01
N GLU A 48 -3.36 13.76 32.64
CA GLU A 48 -3.89 14.88 33.44
C GLU A 48 -3.10 15.09 34.72
N LYS A 49 -2.53 14.02 35.28
CA LYS A 49 -1.61 14.10 36.41
C LYS A 49 -0.26 14.71 36.05
N ILE A 50 0.13 14.64 34.77
CA ILE A 50 1.48 15.00 34.29
C ILE A 50 1.48 16.40 33.68
N PHE A 51 0.49 16.70 32.84
CA PHE A 51 0.43 17.92 32.06
C PHE A 51 -0.53 18.96 32.69
N PRO A 52 -0.25 20.26 32.52
CA PRO A 52 -1.13 21.30 33.04
C PRO A 52 -2.51 21.27 32.35
N PRO A 53 -3.57 21.80 32.97
CA PRO A 53 -4.91 21.86 32.37
C PRO A 53 -4.96 22.51 30.98
N ALA A 54 -4.04 23.43 30.68
CA ALA A 54 -3.91 24.05 29.36
C ALA A 54 -3.57 23.06 28.22
N PHE A 55 -3.04 21.87 28.54
CA PHE A 55 -2.81 20.79 27.58
C PHE A 55 -4.13 20.10 27.16
N PHE A 56 -5.14 20.13 28.03
CA PHE A 56 -6.40 19.40 27.86
C PHE A 56 -7.44 20.23 27.12
N ASP A 57 -7.16 20.51 25.85
CA ASP A 57 -8.13 21.13 24.96
C ASP A 57 -9.23 20.14 24.52
N VAL A 58 -10.16 20.63 23.69
CA VAL A 58 -11.25 19.82 23.15
C VAL A 58 -10.72 18.62 22.36
N MET A 59 -9.59 18.76 21.66
CA MET A 59 -9.02 17.70 20.82
C MET A 59 -8.53 16.51 21.66
N VAL A 60 -7.90 16.78 22.80
CA VAL A 60 -7.44 15.72 23.72
C VAL A 60 -8.63 14.95 24.29
N HIS A 61 -9.71 15.66 24.67
CA HIS A 61 -10.91 15.04 25.23
C HIS A 61 -11.70 14.20 24.22
N LEU A 62 -11.70 14.59 22.93
CA LEU A 62 -12.37 13.83 21.88
C LEU A 62 -11.90 12.38 21.80
N ALA A 63 -10.68 12.08 22.26
CA ALA A 63 -10.14 10.72 22.28
C ALA A 63 -11.06 9.69 22.96
N ILE A 64 -11.84 10.10 23.98
CA ILE A 64 -12.79 9.24 24.69
C ILE A 64 -13.94 8.78 23.78
N HIS A 65 -14.35 9.62 22.84
CA HIS A 65 -15.48 9.33 21.96
C HIS A 65 -15.07 8.46 20.76
N LEU A 66 -13.79 8.45 20.41
CA LEU A 66 -13.30 7.80 19.21
C LEU A 66 -13.60 6.29 19.13
N PRO A 67 -13.48 5.47 20.21
CA PRO A 67 -13.85 4.04 20.14
C PRO A 67 -15.31 3.82 19.80
N ARG A 68 -16.22 4.64 20.36
CA ARG A 68 -17.65 4.59 20.05
C ARG A 68 -17.92 5.02 18.60
N GLU A 69 -17.23 6.04 18.12
CA GLU A 69 -17.33 6.45 16.72
C GLU A 69 -16.84 5.36 15.75
N VAL A 70 -15.76 4.65 16.09
CA VAL A 70 -15.29 3.49 15.30
C VAL A 70 -16.30 2.36 15.33
N ARG A 71 -16.94 2.10 16.46
CA ARG A 71 -17.99 1.09 16.59
C ARG A 71 -19.18 1.37 15.67
N LEU A 72 -19.58 2.65 15.55
CA LEU A 72 -20.74 3.05 14.75
C LEU A 72 -20.43 3.21 13.25
N GLY A 73 -19.28 3.80 12.91
CA GLY A 73 -18.95 4.17 11.54
C GLY A 73 -17.77 3.43 10.91
N GLY A 74 -17.26 2.37 11.55
CA GLY A 74 -16.17 1.55 11.01
C GLY A 74 -14.77 2.18 11.16
N SER A 75 -13.79 1.70 10.40
CA SER A 75 -12.40 2.17 10.55
C SER A 75 -12.26 3.67 10.32
N MET A 76 -11.44 4.32 11.15
CA MET A 76 -11.29 5.77 11.19
C MET A 76 -10.54 6.38 9.99
N GLN A 77 -9.77 5.57 9.28
CA GLN A 77 -8.90 5.99 8.17
C GLN A 77 -9.60 6.80 7.07
N TYR A 78 -10.91 6.58 6.83
CA TYR A 78 -11.69 7.31 5.81
C TYR A 78 -12.52 8.47 6.35
N ARG A 79 -12.57 8.66 7.69
CA ARG A 79 -13.42 9.65 8.35
C ARG A 79 -12.63 10.80 8.98
N TRP A 80 -11.31 10.74 8.91
CA TRP A 80 -10.45 11.83 9.36
C TRP A 80 -10.59 13.02 8.41
N MET A 81 -10.55 14.23 8.97
CA MET A 81 -10.42 15.44 8.17
C MET A 81 -9.07 15.54 7.46
N TYR A 82 -8.06 14.80 7.91
CA TYR A 82 -6.68 14.91 7.41
C TYR A 82 -6.54 14.84 5.87
N PRO A 83 -7.19 13.92 5.13
CA PRO A 83 -7.12 13.92 3.66
C PRO A 83 -7.72 15.18 3.04
N ILE A 84 -8.82 15.69 3.61
CA ILE A 84 -9.48 16.92 3.17
C ILE A 84 -8.59 18.12 3.46
N GLU A 85 -8.06 18.25 4.67
CA GLU A 85 -7.13 19.32 5.06
C GLU A 85 -5.87 19.32 4.19
N ARG A 86 -5.34 18.14 3.87
CA ARG A 86 -4.18 18.01 2.98
C ARG A 86 -4.50 18.47 1.56
N LEU A 87 -5.69 18.13 1.05
CA LEU A 87 -6.16 18.62 -0.25
C LEU A 87 -6.33 20.14 -0.22
N LEU A 88 -7.01 20.69 0.79
CA LEU A 88 -7.17 22.13 0.96
C LEU A 88 -5.82 22.85 1.08
N GLY A 89 -4.84 22.24 1.76
CA GLY A 89 -3.48 22.75 1.84
C GLY A 89 -2.76 22.81 0.49
N VAL A 90 -3.02 21.87 -0.42
CA VAL A 90 -2.53 21.91 -1.80
C VAL A 90 -3.24 23.00 -2.60
N LEU A 91 -4.58 23.05 -2.56
CA LEU A 91 -5.37 24.05 -3.28
C LEU A 91 -5.03 25.47 -2.82
N LYS A 92 -4.76 25.67 -1.53
CA LYS A 92 -4.32 26.96 -0.99
C LYS A 92 -3.03 27.47 -1.63
N ARG A 93 -2.14 26.58 -2.07
CA ARG A 93 -0.89 26.96 -2.78
C ARG A 93 -1.15 27.41 -4.22
N PHE A 94 -2.30 27.07 -4.79
CA PHE A 94 -2.70 27.50 -6.13
C PHE A 94 -3.31 28.91 -6.15
N VAL A 95 -3.62 29.49 -4.99
CA VAL A 95 -4.14 30.86 -4.88
C VAL A 95 -2.99 31.87 -5.01
N THR A 96 -2.65 32.23 -6.25
CA THR A 96 -1.71 33.31 -6.60
C THR A 96 -2.43 34.66 -6.62
N ASN A 97 -3.67 34.70 -7.10
CA ASN A 97 -4.53 35.89 -7.05
C ASN A 97 -5.59 35.79 -5.95
N LYS A 98 -5.40 36.53 -4.86
CA LYS A 98 -6.33 36.55 -3.72
C LYS A 98 -7.66 37.26 -4.00
N ALA A 99 -7.74 38.09 -5.04
CA ALA A 99 -8.99 38.74 -5.44
C ALA A 99 -9.95 37.78 -6.15
N HIS A 100 -9.41 36.71 -6.77
CA HIS A 100 -10.18 35.69 -7.49
C HIS A 100 -9.62 34.29 -7.17
N PRO A 101 -9.78 33.80 -5.94
CA PRO A 101 -9.13 32.58 -5.48
C PRO A 101 -9.60 31.33 -6.24
N GLU A 102 -10.88 31.24 -6.60
CA GLU A 102 -11.42 30.10 -7.35
C GLU A 102 -10.85 30.05 -8.77
N GLY A 103 -10.77 31.20 -9.44
CA GLY A 103 -10.17 31.30 -10.78
C GLY A 103 -8.68 30.95 -10.78
N SER A 104 -7.95 31.44 -9.78
CA SER A 104 -6.54 31.12 -9.57
C SER A 104 -6.29 29.64 -9.33
N ILE A 105 -7.15 28.99 -8.53
CA ILE A 105 -7.09 27.55 -8.29
C ILE A 105 -7.35 26.79 -9.59
N MET A 106 -8.40 27.16 -10.33
CA MET A 106 -8.79 26.49 -11.57
C MET A 106 -7.67 26.54 -12.61
N GLU A 107 -7.09 27.72 -12.84
CA GLU A 107 -5.99 27.92 -13.79
C GLU A 107 -4.77 27.06 -13.45
N ALA A 108 -4.31 27.13 -12.20
CA ALA A 108 -3.15 26.34 -11.75
C ALA A 108 -3.43 24.84 -11.79
N TYR A 109 -4.67 24.42 -11.49
CA TYR A 109 -5.08 23.03 -11.57
C TYR A 109 -5.05 22.52 -13.01
N ILE A 110 -5.60 23.28 -13.97
CA ILE A 110 -5.52 22.94 -15.41
C ILE A 110 -4.06 22.81 -15.83
N SER A 111 -3.23 23.79 -15.51
CA SER A 111 -1.80 23.75 -15.86
C SER A 111 -1.10 22.51 -15.30
N LYS A 112 -1.40 22.13 -14.05
CA LYS A 112 -0.85 20.94 -13.40
C LYS A 112 -1.32 19.66 -14.10
N GLU A 113 -2.61 19.52 -14.40
CA GLU A 113 -3.15 18.35 -15.09
C GLU A 113 -2.59 18.22 -16.51
N CYS A 114 -2.54 19.31 -17.28
CA CYS A 114 -1.94 19.30 -18.62
C CYS A 114 -0.47 18.89 -18.58
N THR A 115 0.32 19.45 -17.66
CA THR A 115 1.74 19.11 -17.52
C THR A 115 1.92 17.65 -17.09
N THR A 116 1.08 17.17 -16.16
CA THR A 116 1.07 15.78 -15.73
C THR A 116 0.73 14.86 -16.90
N PHE A 117 -0.29 15.20 -17.69
CA PHE A 117 -0.67 14.45 -18.87
C PHE A 117 0.45 14.39 -19.91
N CYS A 118 1.04 15.53 -20.28
CA CYS A 118 2.16 15.58 -21.21
C CYS A 118 3.36 14.77 -20.70
N SER A 119 3.61 14.75 -19.39
CA SER A 119 4.73 14.02 -18.79
C SER A 119 4.66 12.50 -19.01
N MET A 120 3.47 11.94 -19.30
CA MET A 120 3.34 10.51 -19.66
C MET A 120 3.98 10.17 -21.01
N TYR A 121 4.20 11.17 -21.87
CA TYR A 121 4.73 11.00 -23.24
C TYR A 121 6.15 11.53 -23.40
N LEU A 122 6.75 12.09 -22.34
CA LEU A 122 8.13 12.58 -22.35
C LEU A 122 9.06 11.50 -21.83
N ASP A 123 10.12 11.21 -22.59
CA ASP A 123 11.16 10.24 -22.22
C ASP A 123 12.48 10.94 -21.89
N GLY A 124 13.30 10.32 -21.05
CA GLY A 124 14.62 10.83 -20.66
C GLY A 124 14.62 11.94 -19.59
N ILE A 125 13.46 12.30 -19.02
CA ILE A 125 13.33 13.25 -17.90
C ILE A 125 12.58 12.62 -16.74
N GLU A 126 12.88 13.04 -15.51
CA GLU A 126 12.13 12.61 -14.33
C GLU A 126 10.73 13.25 -14.33
N THR A 127 9.70 12.42 -14.16
CA THR A 127 8.28 12.77 -14.14
C THR A 127 7.61 12.15 -12.91
N VAL A 128 6.37 12.55 -12.62
CA VAL A 128 5.60 11.99 -11.50
C VAL A 128 5.38 10.48 -11.66
N PHE A 129 5.44 9.95 -12.89
CA PHE A 129 5.17 8.55 -13.23
C PHE A 129 6.42 7.67 -13.23
N ASN A 130 7.60 8.22 -13.54
CA ASN A 130 8.84 7.45 -13.60
C ASN A 130 9.78 7.71 -12.41
N ARG A 131 9.49 8.72 -11.57
CA ARG A 131 10.26 8.99 -10.37
C ARG A 131 10.29 7.76 -9.46
N VAL A 132 11.45 7.53 -8.89
CA VAL A 132 11.70 6.43 -7.96
C VAL A 132 10.85 6.63 -6.69
N GLU A 133 10.26 5.56 -6.17
CA GLU A 133 9.42 5.65 -4.97
C GLU A 133 10.23 6.09 -3.76
N ARG A 134 9.56 6.76 -2.80
CA ARG A 134 10.21 7.28 -1.59
C ARG A 134 10.78 6.16 -0.69
N ASN A 135 10.27 4.95 -0.85
CA ASN A 135 10.76 3.73 -0.19
C ASN A 135 11.41 2.79 -1.22
N ASP A 136 12.08 3.34 -2.23
CA ASP A 136 12.93 2.51 -3.08
C ASP A 136 14.07 1.96 -2.23
N ASP A 137 14.06 0.65 -2.04
CA ASP A 137 15.06 -0.05 -1.23
C ASP A 137 16.45 -0.05 -1.91
N GLY A 138 16.53 0.41 -3.17
CA GLY A 138 17.75 0.46 -3.96
C GLY A 138 18.30 -0.93 -4.28
N GLY A 139 19.18 -1.00 -5.27
CA GLY A 139 19.96 -2.18 -5.63
C GLY A 139 20.00 -2.44 -7.13
N GLU A 140 20.99 -3.20 -7.57
CA GLU A 140 21.14 -3.58 -8.96
C GLU A 140 19.96 -4.47 -9.37
N ARG A 141 19.25 -4.06 -10.42
CA ARG A 141 18.33 -4.95 -11.13
C ARG A 141 19.19 -6.08 -11.70
N THR A 142 19.15 -7.24 -11.06
CA THR A 142 19.84 -8.41 -11.57
C THR A 142 19.24 -8.84 -12.90
N LEU A 143 20.05 -9.46 -13.75
CA LEU A 143 19.58 -10.08 -14.99
C LEU A 143 18.62 -11.23 -14.62
N GLY A 144 17.32 -11.05 -14.89
CA GLY A 144 16.26 -11.99 -14.54
C GLY A 144 14.89 -11.54 -15.07
N LEU A 145 13.85 -12.35 -14.82
CA LEU A 145 12.47 -12.03 -15.18
C LEU A 145 12.03 -10.73 -14.49
N ALA A 146 11.32 -9.85 -15.20
CA ALA A 146 10.83 -8.57 -14.68
C ALA A 146 10.09 -8.70 -13.34
N ALA A 147 9.36 -9.80 -13.14
CA ALA A 147 8.64 -10.10 -11.89
C ALA A 147 9.54 -10.25 -10.65
N PHE A 148 10.85 -10.50 -10.83
CA PHE A 148 11.82 -10.66 -9.74
C PHE A 148 12.90 -9.57 -9.72
N ASN A 149 12.81 -8.57 -10.62
CA ASN A 149 13.76 -7.46 -10.69
C ASN A 149 13.43 -6.33 -9.70
N GLN A 150 12.37 -6.46 -8.91
CA GLN A 150 12.06 -5.54 -7.83
C GLN A 150 12.65 -6.04 -6.52
N ASN A 151 13.49 -5.21 -5.90
CA ASN A 151 13.92 -5.42 -4.53
C ASN A 151 12.72 -5.12 -3.63
N VAL A 152 12.28 -6.12 -2.87
CA VAL A 152 11.17 -5.99 -1.94
C VAL A 152 11.72 -6.08 -0.52
N ARG A 153 11.59 -5.01 0.26
CA ARG A 153 11.75 -5.08 1.72
C ARG A 153 10.43 -5.50 2.37
N PRO A 154 10.35 -6.71 2.95
CA PRO A 154 9.16 -7.12 3.69
C PRO A 154 8.98 -6.21 4.91
N PHE A 155 7.80 -5.59 5.03
CA PHE A 155 7.43 -4.81 6.21
C PHE A 155 6.83 -5.70 7.31
N GLY A 156 7.30 -5.54 8.54
CA GLY A 156 6.80 -6.26 9.71
C GLY A 156 7.58 -7.56 10.03
N ARG A 157 7.03 -8.39 10.93
CA ARG A 157 7.67 -9.66 11.33
C ARG A 157 7.48 -10.67 10.22
N ILE A 158 8.57 -11.07 9.57
CA ILE A 158 8.57 -12.13 8.55
C ILE A 158 8.08 -13.42 9.23
N GLN A 159 6.89 -13.87 8.87
CA GLN A 159 6.41 -15.21 9.19
C GLN A 159 6.52 -16.03 7.91
N ILE A 160 7.46 -16.97 7.90
CA ILE A 160 7.51 -17.98 6.85
C ILE A 160 6.31 -18.88 7.08
N ALA A 161 5.30 -18.81 6.21
CA ALA A 161 4.18 -19.74 6.26
C ALA A 161 4.74 -21.16 5.99
N PRO A 162 4.70 -22.08 6.97
CA PRO A 162 5.43 -23.34 6.87
C PRO A 162 4.84 -24.29 5.82
N ASN A 163 3.58 -24.10 5.42
CA ASN A 163 2.91 -24.90 4.39
C ASN A 163 1.94 -24.03 3.57
N VAL A 164 2.38 -23.59 2.40
CA VAL A 164 1.47 -23.04 1.38
C VAL A 164 0.82 -24.23 0.65
N PRO A 165 -0.52 -24.30 0.57
CA PRO A 165 -1.20 -25.36 -0.16
C PRO A 165 -0.76 -25.42 -1.63
N VAL A 166 -0.63 -26.64 -2.19
CA VAL A 166 -0.09 -26.87 -3.53
C VAL A 166 -0.86 -26.08 -4.60
N ASN A 167 -2.19 -26.01 -4.49
CA ASN A 167 -3.02 -25.25 -5.42
C ASN A 167 -2.72 -23.73 -5.44
N GLN A 168 -2.45 -23.13 -4.28
CA GLN A 168 -2.07 -21.72 -4.18
C GLN A 168 -0.68 -21.49 -4.77
N ARG A 169 0.24 -22.44 -4.55
CA ARG A 169 1.57 -22.42 -5.16
C ARG A 169 1.49 -22.51 -6.68
N ASP A 170 0.73 -23.46 -7.22
CA ASP A 170 0.57 -23.62 -8.66
C ASP A 170 -0.06 -22.38 -9.31
N MET A 171 -1.03 -21.78 -8.61
CA MET A 171 -1.67 -20.53 -9.05
C MET A 171 -0.68 -19.36 -9.08
N ALA A 172 0.15 -19.21 -8.05
CA ALA A 172 1.18 -18.18 -7.98
C ALA A 172 2.25 -18.39 -9.07
N HIS A 173 2.69 -19.63 -9.27
CA HIS A 173 3.63 -19.99 -10.34
C HIS A 173 3.07 -19.62 -11.72
N TRP A 174 1.81 -19.98 -12.02
CA TRP A 174 1.16 -19.58 -13.27
C TRP A 174 1.07 -18.06 -13.41
N PHE A 175 0.67 -17.36 -12.35
CA PHE A 175 0.53 -15.92 -12.39
C PHE A 175 1.84 -15.22 -12.75
N VAL A 176 2.96 -15.65 -12.16
CA VAL A 176 4.28 -15.12 -12.52
C VAL A 176 4.59 -15.40 -13.99
N LEU A 177 4.41 -16.63 -14.47
CA LEU A 177 4.72 -17.00 -15.86
C LEU A 177 3.84 -16.26 -16.89
N TYR A 178 2.58 -16.00 -16.55
CA TYR A 178 1.62 -15.34 -17.43
C TYR A 178 1.84 -13.83 -17.54
N ASN A 179 2.35 -13.18 -16.50
CA ASN A 179 2.58 -11.73 -16.47
C ASN A 179 4.04 -11.34 -16.72
N SER A 180 4.90 -12.30 -17.06
CA SER A 180 6.31 -12.03 -17.38
C SER A 180 6.48 -11.84 -18.88
N PRO A 181 6.84 -10.62 -19.37
CA PRO A 181 6.95 -10.32 -20.79
C PRO A 181 8.00 -11.17 -21.50
N GLU A 182 9.04 -11.61 -20.80
CA GLU A 182 10.11 -12.46 -21.35
C GLU A 182 9.61 -13.87 -21.73
N ILE A 183 8.45 -14.27 -21.21
CA ILE A 183 7.86 -15.59 -21.40
C ILE A 183 6.78 -15.57 -22.50
N ASP A 184 6.34 -14.38 -22.91
CA ASP A 184 5.30 -14.18 -23.93
C ASP A 184 5.57 -14.99 -25.21
N PRO A 185 6.78 -15.00 -25.80
CA PRO A 185 7.06 -15.75 -27.02
C PRO A 185 6.84 -17.26 -26.87
N TYR A 186 7.12 -17.80 -25.69
CA TYR A 186 6.93 -19.22 -25.39
C TYR A 186 5.44 -19.56 -25.22
N ARG A 187 4.66 -18.66 -24.61
CA ARG A 187 3.21 -18.85 -24.48
C ARG A 187 2.56 -18.83 -25.86
N GLU A 188 2.91 -17.86 -26.69
CA GLU A 188 2.41 -17.75 -28.06
C GLU A 188 2.77 -18.98 -28.90
N TYR A 189 4.00 -19.48 -28.78
CA TYR A 189 4.43 -20.72 -29.45
C TYR A 189 3.56 -21.92 -29.07
N VAL A 190 3.30 -22.14 -27.77
CA VAL A 190 2.48 -23.26 -27.31
C VAL A 190 1.03 -23.09 -27.77
N ILE A 191 0.47 -21.87 -27.71
CA ILE A 191 -0.87 -21.58 -28.21
C ILE A 191 -0.96 -21.91 -29.71
N HIS A 192 0.02 -21.50 -30.50
CA HIS A 192 0.07 -21.77 -31.93
C HIS A 192 0.14 -23.28 -32.23
N MET A 193 0.98 -24.03 -31.51
CA MET A 193 1.04 -25.49 -31.63
C MET A 193 -0.29 -26.16 -31.29
N THR A 194 -0.96 -25.74 -30.21
CA THR A 194 -2.27 -26.28 -29.81
C THR A 194 -3.36 -26.01 -30.85
N LEU A 195 -3.31 -24.85 -31.53
CA LEU A 195 -4.24 -24.50 -32.60
C LEU A 195 -4.02 -25.34 -33.87
N LEU A 196 -2.77 -25.69 -34.18
CA LEU A 196 -2.42 -26.55 -35.32
C LEU A 196 -2.78 -28.02 -35.10
N GLU A 197 -2.77 -28.50 -33.86
CA GLU A 197 -3.12 -29.88 -33.51
C GLU A 197 -4.64 -30.16 -33.58
N GLY A 198 -5.48 -29.15 -33.88
CA GLY A 198 -6.91 -29.32 -34.14
C GLY A 198 -7.75 -29.64 -32.90
N ASP A 199 -7.21 -29.42 -31.71
CA ASP A 199 -7.83 -29.79 -30.45
C ASP A 199 -8.86 -28.74 -30.00
N ASN A 200 -9.90 -29.16 -29.26
CA ASN A 200 -11.07 -28.35 -28.91
C ASN A 200 -10.71 -26.93 -28.39
N THR A 201 -11.09 -25.90 -29.14
CA THR A 201 -10.77 -24.48 -28.90
C THR A 201 -11.44 -23.86 -27.67
N ILE A 202 -12.35 -24.60 -27.02
CA ILE A 202 -13.30 -24.07 -26.04
C ILE A 202 -12.63 -23.72 -24.70
N ASP A 203 -11.37 -24.14 -24.45
CA ASP A 203 -10.70 -23.82 -23.18
C ASP A 203 -9.17 -23.69 -23.23
N ILE A 204 -8.66 -22.96 -24.23
CA ILE A 204 -7.22 -22.68 -24.38
C ILE A 204 -6.65 -22.07 -23.10
N ALA A 205 -7.39 -21.18 -22.44
CA ALA A 205 -6.95 -20.49 -21.23
C ALA A 205 -6.78 -21.43 -20.02
N LYS A 206 -7.73 -22.34 -19.74
CA LYS A 206 -7.54 -23.29 -18.61
C LYS A 206 -6.47 -24.32 -18.93
N ARG A 207 -6.32 -24.72 -20.20
CA ARG A 207 -5.26 -25.64 -20.62
C ARG A 207 -3.89 -25.01 -20.44
N GLN A 208 -3.71 -23.79 -20.91
CA GLN A 208 -2.49 -22.99 -20.69
C GLN A 208 -2.15 -22.91 -19.20
N ARG A 209 -3.13 -22.60 -18.35
CA ARG A 209 -2.92 -22.54 -16.90
C ARG A 209 -2.41 -23.84 -16.27
N LYS A 210 -2.80 -25.00 -16.82
CA LYS A 210 -2.47 -26.32 -16.26
C LYS A 210 -1.20 -26.92 -16.87
N GLU A 211 -1.03 -26.82 -18.19
CA GLU A 211 -0.01 -27.56 -18.94
C GLU A 211 1.23 -26.71 -19.24
N PHE A 212 1.07 -25.41 -19.47
CA PHE A 212 2.19 -24.52 -19.81
C PHE A 212 3.30 -24.51 -18.75
N PRO A 213 3.02 -24.43 -17.42
CA PRO A 213 4.10 -24.43 -16.43
C PRO A 213 4.96 -25.69 -16.46
N GLN A 214 4.35 -26.85 -16.72
CA GLN A 214 5.06 -28.13 -16.80
C GLN A 214 5.88 -28.22 -18.09
N TRP A 215 5.27 -27.84 -19.22
CA TRP A 215 5.95 -27.79 -20.52
C TRP A 215 7.15 -26.84 -20.48
N PHE A 216 6.96 -25.61 -19.99
CA PHE A 216 7.99 -24.59 -19.92
C PHE A 216 9.17 -25.06 -19.04
N LYS A 217 8.88 -25.70 -17.91
CA LYS A 217 9.91 -26.31 -17.05
C LYS A 217 10.72 -27.39 -17.78
N GLY A 218 10.09 -28.23 -18.59
CA GLY A 218 10.77 -29.22 -19.42
C GLY A 218 11.63 -28.57 -20.51
N HIS A 219 11.05 -27.62 -21.23
CA HIS A 219 11.70 -26.90 -22.33
C HIS A 219 12.98 -26.19 -21.86
N VAL A 220 12.91 -25.44 -20.75
CA VAL A 220 14.08 -24.74 -20.19
C VAL A 220 15.17 -25.73 -19.76
N ARG A 221 14.81 -26.84 -19.09
CA ARG A 221 15.76 -27.86 -18.65
C ARG A 221 16.52 -28.51 -19.80
N HIS A 222 15.84 -28.77 -20.92
CA HIS A 222 16.48 -29.31 -22.13
C HIS A 222 17.43 -28.31 -22.80
N ARG A 223 17.15 -27.00 -22.69
CA ARG A 223 18.00 -25.95 -23.27
C ARG A 223 19.27 -25.64 -22.46
N THR A 224 19.28 -25.93 -21.16
CA THR A 224 20.46 -25.74 -20.27
C THR A 224 21.46 -26.90 -20.26
N LEU A 225 21.15 -28.02 -20.93
CA LEU A 225 21.99 -29.23 -20.97
C LEU A 225 22.76 -29.42 -22.29
N ASN A 226 22.64 -28.46 -23.22
CA ASN A 226 23.43 -28.34 -24.45
C ASN A 226 24.18 -27.01 -24.44
#